data_AF-A0A382AN86-F1
#
_entry.id   AF-A0A382AN86-F1
#
_cell.length_a   1.000
_cell.length_b   1.000
_cell.length_c   1.000
_cell.angle_alpha   90.00
_cell.angle_beta   90.00
_cell.angle_gamma   90.00
#
_symmetry.space_group_name_H-M   'P 1'
#
loop_
_entity.id
_entity.type
_entity.pdbx_description
1 polymer ?
#
loop_
_entity_poly.entity_id
_entity_poly.type
_entity_poly.pdbx_seq_one_letter_code
_entity_poly.pdbx_strand_id
1 'polypeptide(L)' 'MAKIKNDLLTGQAFLDSVRDGREVWYAGERVKDVTAHPAFRISARNIARLYDSL' A
#
# COMPACT_ATOMS: atom_id res chain seq x y z
N MET A 1 -1.14 17.87 27.28
CA MET A 1 -0.81 16.84 26.27
C MET A 1 -1.28 17.33 24.91
N ALA A 2 -0.36 17.76 24.05
CA ALA A 2 -0.71 18.11 22.68
C ALA A 2 -0.98 16.80 21.91
N LYS A 3 -2.16 16.67 21.28
CA LYS A 3 -2.40 15.60 20.31
C LYS A 3 -1.40 15.79 19.17
N ILE A 4 -0.50 14.82 18.99
CA ILE A 4 0.35 14.74 17.81
C ILE A 4 -0.62 14.62 16.63
N LYS A 5 -0.57 15.59 15.71
CA LYS A 5 -1.33 15.54 14.46
C LYS A 5 -0.64 14.46 13.62
N ASN A 6 -1.29 13.31 13.43
CA ASN A 6 -0.73 12.25 12.63
C ASN A 6 -0.89 12.64 11.16
N ASP A 7 0.16 13.22 10.57
CA ASP A 7 0.23 13.53 9.13
C ASP A 7 0.57 12.29 8.28
N LEU A 8 0.65 11.11 8.91
CA LEU A 8 0.89 9.83 8.24
C LEU A 8 -0.40 9.30 7.58
N LEU A 9 -0.21 8.54 6.52
CA LEU A 9 -1.31 7.87 5.82
C LEU A 9 -1.95 6.82 6.73
N THR A 10 -3.26 6.63 6.61
CA THR A 10 -3.91 5.40 7.09
C THR A 10 -3.52 4.24 6.18
N GLY A 11 -3.73 3.00 6.63
CA GLY A 11 -3.47 1.81 5.81
C GLY A 11 -4.24 1.83 4.49
N GLN A 12 -5.49 2.29 4.50
CA GLN A 12 -6.28 2.46 3.28
C GLN A 12 -5.69 3.55 2.37
N ALA A 13 -5.31 4.70 2.92
CA ALA A 13 -4.69 5.77 2.14
C ALA A 13 -3.34 5.35 1.53
N PHE A 14 -2.58 4.48 2.21
CA PHE A 14 -1.40 3.83 1.65
C PHE A 14 -1.74 2.88 0.49
N LEU A 15 -2.77 2.04 0.62
CA LEU A 15 -3.17 1.14 -0.46
C LEU A 15 -3.63 1.91 -1.70
N ASP A 16 -4.31 3.03 -1.52
CA ASP A 16 -4.73 3.88 -2.63
C ASP A 16 -3.55 4.66 -3.22
N SER A 17 -2.57 5.08 -2.41
CA SER A 17 -1.38 5.77 -2.92
C SER A 17 -0.49 4.89 -3.79
N VAL A 18 -0.50 3.57 -3.60
CA VAL A 18 0.26 2.64 -4.45
C VAL A 18 -0.48 2.20 -5.72
N ARG A 19 -1.73 2.65 -5.93
CA ARG A 19 -2.52 2.47 -7.16
C ARG A 19 -2.33 3.66 -8.12
N ASP A 20 -1.09 4.07 -8.31
CA ASP A 20 -0.67 5.26 -9.06
C ASP A 20 -0.40 4.98 -10.56
N GLY A 21 -0.67 3.77 -11.04
CA GLY A 21 -0.35 3.36 -12.41
C GLY A 21 1.12 3.00 -12.64
N ARG A 22 1.90 2.80 -11.57
CA ARG A 22 3.30 2.36 -11.64
C ARG A 22 3.51 1.18 -12.58
N GLU A 23 4.65 1.20 -13.25
CA GLU A 23 5.10 0.12 -14.10
C GLU A 23 5.78 -0.96 -13.28
N VAL A 24 5.04 -2.03 -13.01
CA VAL A 24 5.54 -3.20 -12.27
C VAL A 24 5.44 -4.42 -13.16
N TRP A 25 6.54 -5.16 -13.25
CA TRP A 25 6.64 -6.39 -14.01
C TRP A 25 6.90 -7.56 -13.06
N TYR A 26 6.18 -8.66 -13.25
CA TYR A 26 6.36 -9.87 -12.46
C TYR A 26 6.17 -11.10 -13.36
N ALA A 27 7.12 -12.04 -13.31
CA ALA A 27 7.08 -13.27 -14.11
C ALA A 27 6.85 -13.03 -15.63
N GLY A 28 7.38 -11.94 -16.19
CA GLY A 28 7.25 -11.58 -17.59
C GLY A 28 5.94 -10.86 -17.96
N GLU A 29 5.04 -10.63 -17.01
CA GLU A 29 3.77 -9.93 -17.23
C GLU A 29 3.72 -8.58 -16.51
N ARG A 30 3.00 -7.61 -17.09
CA ARG A 30 2.76 -6.30 -16.47
C ARG A 30 1.65 -6.42 -15.42
N VAL A 31 1.98 -6.02 -14.20
CA VAL A 31 1.05 -5.98 -13.07
C VAL A 31 0.23 -4.69 -13.15
N LYS A 32 -1.09 -4.83 -13.30
CA LYS A 32 -2.02 -3.69 -13.38
C LYS A 32 -2.36 -3.10 -12.01
N ASP A 33 -2.40 -3.93 -10.97
CA ASP A 33 -2.72 -3.52 -9.60
C ASP A 33 -1.90 -4.34 -8.60
N VAL A 34 -0.93 -3.69 -7.97
CA VAL A 34 -0.05 -4.30 -6.96
C VAL A 34 -0.78 -4.66 -5.67
N THR A 35 -1.90 -4.00 -5.36
CA THR A 35 -2.70 -4.28 -4.15
C THR A 35 -3.54 -5.54 -4.29
N ALA A 36 -3.87 -5.93 -5.53
CA ALA A 36 -4.69 -7.10 -5.84
C ALA A 36 -3.86 -8.29 -6.32
N HIS A 37 -2.68 -8.06 -6.90
CA HIS A 37 -1.87 -9.11 -7.52
C HIS A 37 -1.46 -10.20 -6.50
N PRO A 38 -1.60 -11.50 -6.81
CA PRO A 38 -1.33 -12.59 -5.88
C PRO A 38 0.06 -12.54 -5.24
N ALA A 39 1.09 -12.12 -6.00
CA ALA A 39 2.46 -12.01 -5.50
C ALA A 39 2.67 -10.87 -4.48
N PHE A 40 1.81 -9.85 -4.45
CA PHE A 40 2.07 -8.61 -3.70
C PHE A 40 0.97 -8.24 -2.69
N ARG A 41 -0.26 -8.71 -2.89
CA ARG A 41 -1.44 -8.36 -2.06
C ARG A 41 -1.26 -8.62 -0.56
N ILE A 42 -0.50 -9.65 -0.19
CA ILE A 42 -0.24 -9.98 1.23
C ILE A 42 0.72 -8.95 1.82
N SER A 43 1.83 -8.67 1.13
CA SER A 43 2.81 -7.67 1.54
C SER A 43 2.19 -6.27 1.61
N ALA A 44 1.39 -5.88 0.61
CA ALA A 44 0.68 -4.61 0.60
C ALA A 44 -0.24 -4.44 1.83
N ARG A 45 -1.00 -5.49 2.19
CA ARG A 45 -1.83 -5.49 3.40
C ARG A 45 -1.03 -5.42 4.70
N ASN A 46 0.13 -6.08 4.77
CA ASN A 46 0.98 -6.02 5.94
C ASN A 46 1.53 -4.59 6.15
N ILE A 47 1.94 -3.91 5.08
CA ILE A 47 2.39 -2.51 5.18
C ILE A 47 1.22 -1.60 5.56
N ALA A 48 0.02 -1.81 4.99
CA ALA A 48 -1.17 -1.06 5.37
C ALA A 48 -1.47 -1.15 6.88
N ARG A 49 -1.33 -2.34 7.48
CA ARG A 49 -1.49 -2.54 8.93
C ARG A 49 -0.47 -1.78 9.76
N LEU A 50 0.76 -1.59 9.25
CA LEU A 50 1.75 -0.77 9.94
C LEU A 50 1.30 0.69 9.95
N TYR A 51 0.82 1.22 8.82
CA TYR A 51 0.25 2.57 8.75
C TYR A 51 -0.95 2.76 9.67
N ASP A 52 -1.82 1.76 9.81
CA ASP A 52 -2.95 1.81 10.75
C ASP A 52 -2.51 1.78 12.24
N SER A 53 -1.27 1.36 12.52
CA SER A 53 -0.75 1.21 13.89
C SER A 53 0.10 2.39 14.39
N LEU A 54 0.38 3.36 13.53
CA LEU A 54 1.17 4.57 13.83
C LEU A 54 0.26 5.72 14.29
#